data_AF-X1GN21-F1
#
_entry.id   AF-X1GN21-F1
#
_cell.length_a   1.000
_cell.length_b   1.000
_cell.length_c   1.000
_cell.angle_alpha   90.00
_cell.angle_beta   90.00
_cell.angle_gamma   90.00
#
_symmetry.space_group_name_H-M   'P 1'
#
loop_
_entity.id
_entity.type
_entity.pdbx_description
1 polymer ?
#
loop_
_entity_poly.entity_id
_entity_poly.type
_entity_poly.pdbx_seq_one_letter_code
_entity_poly.pdbx_strand_id
1 'polypeptide(L)'
;MRKQSLSIGFTGLNEMVQYHTGQELHESDNAYNFGKKVLQFLSDRTEEFKYHPHNTQKIKFSLWEEPAESSSERFARLDLKHYE
;
A
#
# COMPACT_ATOMS: atom_id res chain seq x y z
N MET A 1 23.18 8.77 13.17
CA MET A 1 21.91 8.41 12.49
C MET A 1 21.19 7.38 13.37
N ARG A 2 20.29 7.76 14.30
CA ARG A 2 19.71 6.79 15.26
C ARG A 2 18.19 6.91 15.50
N LYS A 3 17.47 7.78 14.78
CA LYS A 3 15.99 7.89 14.85
C LYS A 3 15.41 8.34 13.51
N GLN A 4 15.52 7.50 12.49
CA GLN A 4 14.75 7.66 11.25
C GLN A 4 13.71 6.55 11.19
N SER A 5 12.45 6.92 11.00
CA SER A 5 11.39 5.99 10.63
C SER A 5 11.39 5.90 9.11
N LEU A 6 11.67 4.72 8.57
CA LEU A 6 11.50 4.46 7.14
C LEU A 6 10.11 3.89 6.93
N SER A 7 9.48 4.30 5.84
CA SER A 7 8.11 3.92 5.54
C SER A 7 7.98 3.43 4.11
N ILE A 8 7.11 2.44 3.92
CA ILE A 8 6.63 2.03 2.61
C ILE A 8 5.26 2.69 2.45
N GLY A 9 5.19 3.64 1.51
CA GLY A 9 3.99 4.40 1.21
C GLY A 9 3.03 3.62 0.31
N PHE A 10 1.73 3.80 0.51
CA PHE A 10 0.69 3.39 -0.44
C PHE A 10 -0.37 4.49 -0.57
N THR A 11 -1.11 4.46 -1.68
CA THR A 11 -2.30 5.28 -1.99
C THR A 11 -3.21 4.47 -2.93
N GLY A 12 -4.47 4.89 -3.10
CA GLY A 12 -5.38 4.27 -4.07
C GLY A 12 -5.97 2.92 -3.65
N LEU A 13 -6.10 2.67 -2.33
CA LEU A 13 -6.62 1.39 -1.83
C LEU A 13 -8.06 1.16 -2.30
N ASN A 14 -8.92 2.19 -2.25
CA ASN A 14 -10.33 2.05 -2.61
C ASN A 14 -10.51 1.74 -4.09
N GLU A 15 -9.80 2.45 -4.96
CA GLU A 15 -9.78 2.26 -6.41
C GLU A 15 -9.28 0.85 -6.77
N MET A 16 -8.22 0.38 -6.09
CA MET A 16 -7.72 -0.99 -6.28
C MET A 16 -8.77 -2.03 -5.86
N VAL A 17 -9.46 -1.84 -4.74
CA VAL A 17 -10.53 -2.74 -4.29
C VAL A 17 -11.71 -2.71 -5.28
N GLN A 18 -12.11 -1.53 -5.72
CA GLN A 18 -13.18 -1.35 -6.72
C GLN A 18 -12.85 -2.07 -8.02
N TYR A 19 -11.62 -1.94 -8.51
CA TYR A 19 -11.17 -2.63 -9.73
C TYR A 19 -11.26 -4.16 -9.61
N HIS A 20 -10.88 -4.73 -8.45
CA HIS A 20 -10.85 -6.18 -8.27
C HIS A 20 -12.21 -6.80 -7.89
N THR A 21 -13.06 -6.05 -7.20
CA THR A 21 -14.30 -6.57 -6.62
C THR A 21 -15.56 -6.03 -7.28
N GLY A 22 -15.43 -4.97 -8.09
CA GLY A 22 -16.54 -4.21 -8.66
C GLY A 22 -17.25 -3.31 -7.65
N GLN A 23 -16.73 -3.22 -6.42
CA GLN A 23 -17.33 -2.48 -5.31
C GLN A 23 -16.27 -1.70 -4.52
N GLU A 24 -16.62 -0.52 -4.07
CA GLU A 24 -15.80 0.26 -3.14
C GLU A 24 -15.79 -0.38 -1.74
N LEU A 25 -14.79 0.00 -0.92
CA LEU A 25 -14.59 -0.54 0.42
C LEU A 25 -15.83 -0.48 1.31
N HIS A 26 -16.66 0.53 1.13
CA HIS A 26 -17.83 0.80 1.96
C HIS A 26 -19.13 0.16 1.43
N GLU A 27 -19.10 -0.42 0.24
CA GLU A 27 -20.29 -0.94 -0.44
C GLU A 27 -20.61 -2.40 -0.07
N SER A 28 -19.62 -3.17 0.41
CA SER A 28 -19.87 -4.52 0.92
C SER A 28 -18.80 -5.01 1.89
N ASP A 29 -19.20 -5.95 2.75
CA ASP A 29 -18.26 -6.66 3.62
C ASP A 29 -17.20 -7.42 2.83
N ASN A 30 -17.51 -7.88 1.61
CA ASN A 30 -16.55 -8.56 0.76
C ASN A 30 -15.44 -7.61 0.30
N ALA A 31 -15.80 -6.43 -0.22
CA ALA A 31 -14.86 -5.40 -0.63
C ALA A 31 -14.00 -4.92 0.55
N TYR A 32 -14.64 -4.65 1.70
CA TYR A 32 -13.95 -4.28 2.93
C TYR A 32 -12.93 -5.34 3.37
N ASN A 33 -13.34 -6.61 3.42
CA ASN A 33 -12.46 -7.71 3.83
C ASN A 33 -11.34 -7.96 2.81
N PHE A 34 -11.58 -7.72 1.52
CA PHE A 34 -10.53 -7.79 0.50
C PHE A 34 -9.47 -6.71 0.71
N GLY A 35 -9.88 -5.44 0.89
CA GLY A 35 -8.95 -4.34 1.21
C GLY A 35 -8.15 -4.60 2.49
N LYS A 36 -8.81 -5.10 3.54
CA LYS A 36 -8.15 -5.48 4.80
C LYS A 36 -7.11 -6.58 4.60
N LYS A 37 -7.38 -7.60 3.77
CA LYS A 37 -6.40 -8.66 3.45
C LYS A 37 -5.17 -8.10 2.74
N VAL A 38 -5.35 -7.15 1.82
CA VAL A 38 -4.22 -6.48 1.14
C VAL A 38 -3.38 -5.69 2.13
N LEU A 39 -4.00 -4.89 3.00
CA LEU A 39 -3.27 -4.14 4.03
C LEU A 39 -2.52 -5.07 5.00
N GLN A 40 -3.14 -6.18 5.42
CA GLN A 40 -2.47 -7.18 6.25
C GLN A 40 -1.24 -7.75 5.55
N PHE A 41 -1.37 -8.14 4.28
CA PHE A 41 -0.25 -8.65 3.49
C PHE A 41 0.90 -7.62 3.39
N LEU A 42 0.59 -6.34 3.13
CA LEU A 42 1.61 -5.28 3.08
C LEU A 42 2.28 -5.08 4.45
N SER A 43 1.50 -5.10 5.53
CA SER A 43 2.02 -5.00 6.90
C SER A 43 2.97 -6.16 7.21
N ASP A 44 2.56 -7.40 6.95
CA ASP A 44 3.37 -8.60 7.18
C ASP A 44 4.68 -8.53 6.39
N ARG A 45 4.63 -8.05 5.14
CA ARG A 45 5.84 -7.81 4.33
C ARG A 45 6.78 -6.82 4.98
N THR A 46 6.28 -5.71 5.52
CA THR A 46 7.13 -4.73 6.22
C THR A 46 7.83 -5.33 7.44
N GLU A 47 7.20 -6.28 8.13
CA GLU A 47 7.80 -7.01 9.25
C GLU A 47 8.83 -8.04 8.78
N GLU A 48 8.53 -8.81 7.73
CA GLU A 48 9.44 -9.78 7.12
C GLU A 48 10.75 -9.13 6.67
N PHE A 49 10.69 -7.89 6.15
CA PHE A 49 11.88 -7.13 5.71
C PHE A 49 12.94 -7.00 6.80
N LYS A 50 12.54 -6.87 8.07
CA LYS A 50 13.47 -6.80 9.22
C LYS A 50 14.36 -8.04 9.32
N TYR A 51 13.84 -9.20 8.90
CA TYR A 51 14.51 -10.49 9.02
C TYR A 51 15.18 -10.95 7.72
N HIS A 52 15.07 -10.17 6.64
CA HIS A 52 15.65 -10.52 5.35
C HIS A 52 17.19 -10.63 5.44
N PRO A 53 17.84 -11.66 4.83
CA PRO A 53 19.28 -11.89 4.96
C PRO A 53 20.16 -10.70 4.53
N HIS A 54 19.67 -9.91 3.58
CA HIS A 54 20.37 -8.71 3.09
C HIS A 54 20.11 -7.46 3.97
N ASN A 55 19.18 -7.50 4.92
CA ASN A 55 18.92 -6.41 5.87
C ASN A 55 19.76 -6.59 7.15
N THR A 56 21.08 -6.49 7.02
CA THR A 56 22.04 -6.68 8.12
C THR A 56 21.87 -5.68 9.26
N GLN A 57 21.27 -4.52 8.97
CA GLN A 57 21.00 -3.45 9.93
C GLN A 57 19.65 -3.62 10.65
N LYS A 58 18.86 -4.66 10.32
CA LYS A 58 17.53 -4.93 10.90
C LYS A 58 16.61 -3.70 10.83
N ILE A 59 16.69 -2.97 9.72
CA ILE A 59 15.86 -1.81 9.43
C ILE A 59 14.40 -2.23 9.53
N LYS A 60 13.60 -1.42 10.25
CA LYS A 60 12.16 -1.59 10.34
C LYS A 60 11.49 -0.60 9.41
N PHE A 61 10.56 -1.09 8.59
CA PHE A 61 9.68 -0.26 7.79
C PHE A 61 8.33 -0.18 8.48
N SER A 62 7.69 0.99 8.43
CA SER A 62 6.26 1.13 8.74
C SER A 62 5.48 1.19 7.44
N LEU A 63 4.29 0.59 7.40
CA LEU A 63 3.34 0.88 6.34
C LEU A 63 2.75 2.29 6.57
N TRP A 64 2.65 3.09 5.53
CA TRP A 64 2.17 4.47 5.61
C TRP A 64 1.20 4.76 4.47
N GLU A 65 0.02 5.29 4.80
CA GLU A 65 -0.87 5.85 3.81
C GLU A 65 -0.37 7.27 3.49
N GLU A 66 0.11 7.46 2.27
CA GLU A 66 0.69 8.74 1.86
C GLU A 66 -0.43 9.79 1.66
N PRO A 67 -0.27 11.04 2.11
CA PRO A 67 -1.18 12.13 1.76
C PRO A 67 -1.34 12.31 0.24
N ALA A 68 -0.32 11.88 -0.52
CA ALA A 68 -0.34 11.68 -1.96
C ALA A 68 -0.82 12.88 -2.78
N GLU A 69 -0.57 14.10 -2.29
CA GLU A 69 -1.00 15.38 -2.90
C GLU A 69 -0.59 15.53 -4.37
N SER A 70 0.55 14.96 -4.76
CA SER A 70 1.03 14.92 -6.15
C SER A 70 1.15 13.51 -6.74
N SER A 71 1.33 12.51 -5.88
CA SER A 71 1.50 11.11 -6.27
C SER A 71 0.21 10.52 -6.84
N SER A 72 -0.96 10.81 -6.23
CA SER A 72 -2.25 10.26 -6.67
C SER A 72 -2.61 10.68 -8.10
N GLU A 73 -2.52 11.97 -8.41
CA GLU A 73 -2.81 12.47 -9.77
C GLU A 73 -1.81 11.88 -10.79
N ARG A 74 -0.53 11.85 -10.44
CA ARG A 74 0.51 11.33 -11.33
C ARG A 74 0.31 9.85 -11.64
N PHE A 75 -0.03 9.03 -10.65
CA PHE A 75 -0.31 7.61 -10.85
C PHE A 75 -1.54 7.42 -11.74
N ALA A 76 -2.67 8.08 -11.43
CA ALA A 76 -3.87 7.98 -12.26
C ALA A 76 -3.61 8.36 -13.73
N ARG A 77 -2.85 9.45 -13.98
CA ARG A 77 -2.50 9.86 -15.35
C ARG A 77 -1.60 8.87 -16.07
N LEU A 78 -0.67 8.23 -15.36
CA LEU A 78 0.19 7.21 -15.94
C LEU A 78 -0.60 5.93 -16.22
N ASP A 79 -1.51 5.54 -15.34
CA ASP A 79 -2.35 4.37 -15.53
C ASP A 79 -3.27 4.55 -16.75
N LEU A 80 -3.93 5.71 -16.89
CA LEU A 80 -4.71 6.05 -18.09
C LEU A 80 -3.86 6.01 -19.37
N LYS A 81 -2.61 6.46 -19.32
CA LYS A 81 -1.72 6.44 -20.48
C LYS A 81 -1.32 5.01 -20.89
N HIS A 82 -1.25 4.09 -19.94
CA HIS A 82 -0.68 2.75 -20.16
C HIS A 82 -1.71 1.63 -20.29
N TYR A 83 -2.91 1.82 -19.74
CA TYR A 83 -3.91 0.76 -19.62
C TYR A 83 -5.32 1.16 -20.12
N GLU A 84 -5.50 2.38 -20.64
CA GLU A 84 -6.64 2.74 -21.51
C GLU A 84 -6.26 2.75 -22.99
#